data_AF-A0A660XRP3-F1
#
_entry.id   AF-A0A660XRP3-F1
#
_cell.length_a   1.000
_cell.length_b   1.000
_cell.length_c   1.000
_cell.angle_alpha   90.00
_cell.angle_beta   90.00
_cell.angle_gamma   90.00
#
_symmetry.space_group_name_H-M   'P 1'
#
loop_
_entity.id
_entity.type
_entity.pdbx_description
1 polymer ?
#
loop_
_entity_poly.entity_id
_entity_poly.type
_entity_poly.pdbx_seq_one_letter_code
_entity_poly.pdbx_strand_id
1 'polypeptide(L)'
;MNFVRNTEYPTHHQLLKQELECFSLLEDQTREFINKTSPYEIESVIKFLDERNHWIETLKSLELKRGKTEENVEKEQIYLRKKIAKIAGNLVAIDSRIIDILKEKKMGIIKEMIKVSENYNRNKKSNRSFRREKHKIVDIHQE
;
A
#
# COMPACT_ATOMS: atom_id res chain seq x y z
N MET A 1 49.45 16.60 17.67
CA MET A 1 48.29 17.23 17.00
C MET A 1 47.06 16.44 17.40
N ASN A 2 46.19 17.03 18.23
CA ASN A 2 44.95 16.38 18.66
C ASN A 2 43.86 16.69 17.65
N PHE A 3 43.45 15.69 16.87
CA PHE A 3 42.23 15.75 16.07
C PHE A 3 41.04 15.59 17.03
N VAL A 4 40.52 16.71 17.53
CA VAL A 4 39.21 16.74 18.19
C VAL A 4 38.18 16.50 17.10
N ARG A 5 37.68 15.27 16.99
CA ARG A 5 36.46 14.99 16.23
C ARG A 5 35.31 15.62 17.00
N ASN A 6 34.95 16.85 16.67
CA ASN A 6 33.65 17.40 17.02
C ASN A 6 32.59 16.61 16.23
N THR A 7 32.13 15.50 16.79
CA THR A 7 30.85 14.90 16.40
C THR A 7 29.76 15.70 17.10
N GLU A 8 29.48 16.90 16.61
CA GLU A 8 28.32 17.66 17.08
C GLU A 8 27.06 16.88 16.72
N TYR A 9 26.32 16.46 17.75
CA TYR A 9 25.00 15.88 17.56
C TYR A 9 24.11 16.93 16.87
N PRO A 10 23.31 16.54 15.86
CA PRO A 10 22.47 17.48 15.15
C PRO A 10 21.51 18.16 16.11
N THR A 11 21.37 19.48 15.98
CA THR A 11 20.47 20.26 16.83
C THR A 11 19.01 19.90 16.55
N HIS A 12 18.13 20.16 17.50
CA HIS A 12 16.69 19.92 17.32
C HIS A 12 16.13 20.61 16.07
N HIS A 13 16.62 21.82 15.75
CA HIS A 13 16.28 22.54 14.52
C HIS A 13 16.75 21.82 13.24
N GLN A 14 17.97 21.30 13.24
CA GLN A 14 18.51 20.53 12.11
C GLN A 14 17.72 19.23 11.90
N LEU A 15 17.32 18.56 12.97
CA LEU A 15 16.49 17.36 12.91
C LEU A 15 15.11 17.67 12.34
N LEU A 16 14.47 18.77 12.74
CA LEU A 16 13.19 19.21 12.14
C LEU A 16 13.31 19.53 10.64
N LYS A 17 14.44 20.10 10.19
CA LYS A 17 14.67 20.34 8.75
C LYS A 17 14.81 19.02 7.99
N GLN A 18 15.55 18.06 8.54
CA GLN A 18 15.69 16.73 7.96
C GLN A 18 14.35 15.98 7.91
N GLU A 19 13.56 16.03 8.98
CA GLU A 19 12.21 15.47 9.00
C GLU A 19 11.35 16.08 7.89
N LEU A 20 11.37 17.42 7.76
CA LEU A 20 10.60 18.11 6.72
C LEU A 20 11.03 17.71 5.30
N GLU A 21 12.34 17.56 5.06
CA GLU A 21 12.85 17.07 3.77
C GLU A 21 12.37 15.66 3.47
N CYS A 22 12.47 14.74 4.44
CA CYS A 22 11.94 13.37 4.29
C CYS A 22 10.43 13.36 4.02
N PHE A 23 9.64 14.14 4.77
CA PHE A 23 8.21 14.25 4.55
C PHE A 23 7.86 14.80 3.18
N SER A 24 8.57 15.83 2.71
CA SER A 24 8.32 16.44 1.41
C SER A 24 8.62 15.47 0.27
N LEU A 25 9.77 14.78 0.33
CA LEU A 25 10.14 13.78 -0.67
C LEU A 25 9.15 12.61 -0.70
N LEU A 26 8.75 12.13 0.49
CA LEU A 26 7.74 11.08 0.61
C LEU A 26 6.40 11.52 0.01
N GLU A 27 5.96 12.76 0.26
CA GLU A 27 4.73 13.31 -0.33
C GLU A 27 4.81 13.36 -1.86
N ASP A 28 5.92 13.86 -2.41
CA ASP A 28 6.13 13.97 -3.85
C ASP A 28 6.11 12.59 -4.53
N GLN A 29 6.88 11.63 -3.99
CA GLN A 29 6.89 10.24 -4.50
C GLN A 29 5.50 9.60 -4.43
N THR A 30 4.78 9.84 -3.34
CA THR A 30 3.44 9.26 -3.12
C THR A 30 2.41 9.87 -4.07
N ARG A 31 2.49 11.19 -4.32
CA ARG A 31 1.66 11.88 -5.32
C ARG A 31 1.99 11.42 -6.73
N GLU A 32 3.26 11.30 -7.08
CA GLU A 32 3.69 10.82 -8.39
C GLU A 32 3.18 9.40 -8.64
N PHE A 33 3.27 8.52 -7.64
CA PHE A 33 2.72 7.17 -7.73
C PHE A 33 1.22 7.22 -8.02
N ILE A 34 0.43 7.97 -7.25
CA ILE A 34 -1.05 8.00 -7.41
C ILE A 34 -1.52 8.67 -8.69
N ASN A 35 -0.74 9.60 -9.23
CA ASN A 35 -1.09 10.29 -10.46
C ASN A 35 -0.77 9.45 -11.72
N LYS A 36 -0.04 8.33 -11.59
CA LYS A 36 0.15 7.39 -12.72
C LYS A 36 -1.21 6.75 -13.03
N THR A 37 -1.79 7.09 -14.17
CA THR A 37 -3.12 6.61 -14.58
C THR A 37 -3.18 5.08 -14.67
N SER A 38 -4.31 4.51 -14.25
CA SER A 38 -4.63 3.07 -14.16
C SER A 38 -4.22 2.23 -15.40
N PRO A 39 -3.89 0.92 -15.25
CA PRO A 39 -3.92 0.12 -14.03
C PRO A 39 -2.53 -0.14 -13.41
N TYR A 40 -2.39 0.09 -12.09
CA TYR A 40 -1.18 -0.30 -11.37
C TYR A 40 -0.94 -1.82 -11.38
N GLU A 41 0.27 -2.25 -11.65
CA GLU A 41 0.65 -3.63 -11.37
C GLU A 41 0.77 -3.84 -9.86
N ILE A 42 0.34 -4.99 -9.35
CA ILE A 42 0.41 -5.29 -7.90
C ILE A 42 1.85 -5.22 -7.41
N GLU A 43 2.80 -5.70 -8.21
CA GLU A 43 4.24 -5.65 -7.91
C GLU A 43 4.74 -4.20 -7.75
N SER A 44 4.28 -3.29 -8.61
CA SER A 44 4.58 -1.86 -8.49
C SER A 44 4.04 -1.26 -7.19
N VAL A 45 2.84 -1.68 -6.76
CA VAL A 45 2.27 -1.24 -5.47
C VAL A 45 3.08 -1.80 -4.30
N ILE A 46 3.49 -3.07 -4.33
CA ILE A 46 4.31 -3.69 -3.28
C ILE A 46 5.64 -2.95 -3.15
N LYS A 47 6.35 -2.75 -4.26
CA LYS A 47 7.64 -2.04 -4.27
C LYS A 47 7.50 -0.63 -3.69
N PHE A 48 6.44 0.09 -4.07
CA PHE A 48 6.15 1.40 -3.53
C PHE A 48 5.91 1.37 -2.00
N LEU A 49 5.19 0.38 -1.48
CA LEU A 49 4.97 0.23 -0.04
C LEU A 49 6.26 -0.10 0.72
N ASP A 50 7.16 -0.90 0.15
CA ASP A 50 8.47 -1.22 0.74
C ASP A 50 9.36 0.04 0.82
N GLU A 51 9.43 0.83 -0.25
CA GLU A 51 10.13 2.11 -0.27
C GLU A 51 9.56 3.08 0.78
N ARG A 52 8.23 3.10 0.97
CA ARG A 52 7.59 3.91 2.02
C ARG A 52 7.88 3.43 3.42
N ASN A 53 7.96 2.11 3.65
CA ASN A 53 8.36 1.57 4.95
C ASN A 53 9.77 2.04 5.32
N HIS A 54 10.70 2.08 4.36
CA HIS A 54 12.03 2.63 4.59
C HIS A 54 12.01 4.09 5.04
N TRP A 55 11.18 4.93 4.42
CA TRP A 55 11.00 6.32 4.83
C TRP A 55 10.39 6.46 6.23
N ILE A 56 9.41 5.62 6.56
CA ILE A 56 8.79 5.59 7.90
C ILE A 56 9.84 5.26 8.97
N GLU A 57 10.69 4.26 8.74
CA GLU A 57 11.76 3.91 9.68
C GLU A 57 12.81 5.02 9.81
N THR A 58 13.12 5.72 8.71
CA THR A 58 13.99 6.91 8.73
C THR A 58 13.38 8.03 9.57
N LEU A 59 12.10 8.34 9.38
CA LEU A 59 11.38 9.36 10.15
C LEU A 59 11.28 8.99 11.63
N LYS A 60 11.01 7.73 11.98
CA LYS A 60 11.04 7.25 13.37
C LYS A 60 12.43 7.43 14.00
N SER A 61 13.50 7.16 13.26
CA SER A 61 14.87 7.38 13.74
C SER A 61 15.14 8.86 14.02
N LEU A 62 14.68 9.77 13.14
CA LEU A 62 14.82 11.21 13.33
C LEU A 62 14.00 11.70 14.53
N GLU A 63 12.76 11.25 14.67
CA GLU A 63 11.91 11.60 15.81
C GLU A 63 12.52 11.13 17.14
N LEU A 64 13.07 9.92 17.16
CA LEU A 64 13.75 9.36 18.33
C LEU A 64 15.01 10.16 18.70
N LYS A 65 15.80 10.59 17.71
CA LYS A 65 16.97 11.47 17.93
C LYS A 65 16.56 12.85 18.41
N ARG A 66 15.46 13.38 17.89
CA ARG A 66 14.91 14.69 18.25
C ARG A 66 14.39 14.70 19.68
N GLY A 67 13.85 13.57 20.13
CA GLY A 67 13.38 13.39 21.49
C GLY A 67 12.10 14.18 21.79
N LYS A 68 11.84 14.40 23.09
CA LYS A 68 10.64 15.10 23.55
C LYS A 68 10.66 16.58 23.14
N THR A 69 9.47 17.15 22.99
CA THR A 69 9.28 18.57 22.69
C THR A 69 9.92 19.45 23.77
N GLU A 70 10.78 20.38 23.35
CA GLU A 70 11.39 21.38 24.22
C GLU A 70 10.32 22.37 24.75
N GLU A 71 10.45 22.84 26.01
CA GLU A 71 9.51 23.81 26.60
C GLU A 71 9.63 25.21 25.98
N ASN A 72 10.78 25.56 25.41
CA ASN A 72 11.05 26.86 24.77
C ASN A 72 11.31 26.69 23.28
N VAL A 73 10.26 26.50 22.50
CA VAL A 73 10.36 26.30 21.05
C VAL A 73 10.42 27.64 20.32
N GLU A 74 11.48 27.85 19.54
CA GLU A 74 11.61 29.03 18.67
C GLU A 74 10.50 29.09 17.61
N LYS A 75 10.14 30.31 17.17
CA LYS A 75 9.09 30.52 16.15
C LYS A 75 9.36 29.74 14.85
N GLU A 76 10.61 29.60 14.44
CA GLU A 76 10.99 28.86 13.23
C GLU A 76 10.71 27.36 13.38
N GLN A 77 11.03 26.77 14.55
CA GLN A 77 10.75 25.36 14.82
C GLN A 77 9.23 25.08 14.87
N ILE A 78 8.42 26.00 15.42
CA ILE A 78 6.95 25.91 15.38
C ILE A 78 6.46 25.89 13.93
N TYR A 79 7.02 26.75 13.07
CA TYR A 79 6.68 26.80 11.65
C TYR A 79 7.04 25.50 10.92
N LEU A 80 8.21 24.92 11.18
CA LEU A 80 8.62 23.63 10.63
C LEU A 80 7.67 22.50 11.06
N ARG A 81 7.35 22.41 12.35
CA ARG A 81 6.39 21.41 12.88
C ARG A 81 5.02 21.53 12.22
N LYS A 82 4.52 22.74 11.99
CA LYS A 82 3.24 22.96 11.27
C LYS A 82 3.30 22.47 9.83
N LYS A 83 4.41 22.68 9.12
CA LYS A 83 4.60 22.14 7.77
C LYS A 83 4.61 20.62 7.77
N ILE A 84 5.39 20.02 8.66
CA ILE A 84 5.47 18.56 8.81
C ILE A 84 4.07 17.97 9.08
N ALA A 85 3.32 18.55 10.03
CA ALA A 85 1.97 18.09 10.36
C ALA A 85 1.01 18.19 9.17
N LYS A 86 1.11 19.26 8.36
CA LYS A 86 0.31 19.41 7.14
C LYS A 86 0.62 18.32 6.12
N ILE A 87 1.90 18.04 5.88
CA ILE A 87 2.33 17.00 4.93
C ILE A 87 1.87 15.62 5.42
N ALA A 88 2.04 15.32 6.71
CA ALA A 88 1.57 14.08 7.31
C ALA A 88 0.05 13.89 7.11
N GLY A 89 -0.75 14.95 7.30
CA GLY A 89 -2.19 14.92 7.02
C GLY A 89 -2.52 14.61 5.55
N ASN A 90 -1.77 15.19 4.61
CA ASN A 90 -1.94 14.90 3.18
C ASN A 90 -1.61 13.44 2.86
N LEU A 91 -0.53 12.90 3.44
CA LEU A 91 -0.12 11.50 3.25
C LEU A 91 -1.19 10.53 3.75
N VAL A 92 -1.82 10.79 4.89
CA VAL A 92 -2.93 9.96 5.42
C VAL A 92 -4.15 9.98 4.48
N ALA A 93 -4.50 11.15 3.92
CA ALA A 93 -5.60 11.26 2.97
C ALA A 93 -5.31 10.48 1.68
N ILE A 94 -4.05 10.51 1.24
CA ILE A 94 -3.56 9.72 0.12
C ILE A 94 -3.63 8.22 0.44
N ASP A 95 -3.22 7.78 1.63
CA ASP A 95 -3.25 6.36 2.04
C ASP A 95 -4.66 5.78 1.96
N SER A 96 -5.65 6.58 2.35
CA SER A 96 -7.06 6.22 2.22
C SER A 96 -7.43 5.92 0.75
N ARG A 97 -6.96 6.73 -0.20
CA ARG A 97 -7.15 6.47 -1.64
C ARG A 97 -6.45 5.20 -2.12
N ILE A 98 -5.23 4.93 -1.67
CA ILE A 98 -4.48 3.71 -2.03
C ILE A 98 -5.25 2.48 -1.56
N ILE A 99 -5.78 2.51 -0.33
CA ILE A 99 -6.58 1.43 0.23
C ILE A 99 -7.84 1.18 -0.62
N ASP A 100 -8.52 2.23 -1.06
CA ASP A 100 -9.72 2.10 -1.89
C ASP A 100 -9.39 1.46 -3.26
N ILE A 101 -8.30 1.89 -3.92
CA ILE A 101 -7.81 1.28 -5.16
C ILE A 101 -7.53 -0.22 -4.96
N LEU A 102 -6.87 -0.58 -3.86
CA LEU A 102 -6.56 -1.97 -3.54
C LEU A 102 -7.81 -2.81 -3.29
N LYS A 103 -8.81 -2.24 -2.60
CA LYS A 103 -10.11 -2.90 -2.37
C LYS A 103 -10.85 -3.15 -3.67
N GLU A 104 -10.88 -2.18 -4.58
CA GLU A 104 -11.51 -2.31 -5.89
C GLU A 104 -10.86 -3.44 -6.70
N LYS A 105 -9.52 -3.49 -6.74
CA LYS A 105 -8.79 -4.55 -7.43
C LYS A 105 -9.03 -5.93 -6.83
N LYS A 106 -8.97 -6.04 -5.51
CA LYS A 106 -9.28 -7.29 -4.80
C LYS A 106 -10.67 -7.79 -5.17
N MET A 107 -11.67 -6.91 -5.18
CA MET A 107 -13.03 -7.25 -5.56
C MET A 107 -13.13 -7.68 -7.03
N GLY A 108 -12.40 -7.03 -7.94
CA GLY A 108 -12.31 -7.41 -9.35
C GLY A 108 -11.81 -8.84 -9.53
N ILE A 109 -10.68 -9.18 -8.89
CA ILE A 109 -10.09 -10.53 -8.94
C ILE A 109 -11.05 -11.58 -8.36
N ILE A 110 -11.70 -11.29 -7.22
CA ILE A 110 -12.68 -12.21 -6.61
C ILE A 110 -13.83 -12.48 -7.57
N LYS A 111 -14.39 -11.44 -8.21
CA LYS A 111 -15.47 -11.58 -9.20
C LYS A 111 -15.03 -12.43 -10.39
N GLU A 112 -13.80 -12.26 -10.85
CA GLU A 112 -13.24 -13.06 -11.94
C GLU A 112 -13.08 -14.53 -11.55
N MET A 113 -12.54 -14.80 -10.36
CA MET A 113 -12.41 -16.17 -9.83
C MET A 113 -13.76 -16.87 -9.66
N ILE A 114 -14.79 -16.15 -9.18
CA ILE A 114 -16.15 -16.67 -9.09
C ILE A 114 -16.67 -17.05 -10.48
N LYS A 115 -16.51 -16.17 -11.48
CA LYS A 115 -16.92 -16.45 -12.87
C LYS A 115 -16.21 -17.69 -13.44
N VAL A 116 -14.91 -17.82 -13.22
CA VAL A 116 -14.14 -19.01 -13.67
C VAL A 116 -14.67 -20.28 -13.01
N SER A 117 -14.91 -20.25 -11.70
CA SER A 117 -15.47 -21.39 -10.94
C SER A 117 -16.89 -21.77 -11.40
N GLU A 118 -17.76 -20.78 -11.60
CA GLU A 118 -19.11 -20.99 -12.12
C GLU A 118 -19.11 -21.57 -13.54
N ASN A 119 -18.26 -21.03 -14.43
CA ASN A 119 -18.12 -21.53 -15.79
C ASN A 119 -17.59 -22.98 -15.81
N TYR A 120 -16.61 -23.30 -14.97
CA TYR A 120 -16.11 -24.66 -14.81
C TYR A 120 -17.22 -25.62 -14.35
N ASN A 121 -18.02 -25.22 -13.35
CA ASN A 121 -19.14 -26.03 -12.86
C ASN A 121 -20.27 -26.20 -13.87
N ARG A 122 -20.58 -25.18 -14.68
CA ARG A 122 -21.56 -25.27 -15.77
C ARG A 122 -21.10 -26.24 -16.85
N ASN A 123 -19.83 -26.17 -17.27
CA ASN A 123 -19.26 -27.10 -18.25
C ASN A 123 -19.22 -28.55 -17.74
N LYS A 124 -19.01 -28.76 -16.43
CA LYS A 124 -19.05 -30.09 -15.81
C LYS A 124 -20.48 -30.65 -15.74
N LYS A 125 -21.50 -29.80 -15.55
CA LYS A 125 -22.91 -30.20 -15.54
C LYS A 125 -23.46 -30.46 -16.94
N SER A 126 -23.10 -29.65 -17.95
CA SER A 126 -23.52 -29.88 -19.34
C SER A 126 -22.95 -31.18 -19.93
N ASN A 127 -21.74 -31.57 -19.52
CA ASN A 127 -21.15 -32.84 -19.95
C ASN A 127 -21.73 -34.08 -19.25
N ARG A 128 -22.46 -33.91 -18.13
CA ARG A 128 -23.16 -35.02 -17.44
C ARG A 128 -24.55 -35.27 -18.00
N SER A 129 -25.23 -34.26 -18.55
CA SER A 129 -26.57 -34.45 -19.16
C SER A 129 -26.53 -35.20 -20.50
N PHE A 130 -25.38 -35.26 -21.18
CA PHE A 130 -25.22 -36.01 -22.43
C PHE A 130 -24.96 -37.51 -22.26
N ARG A 131 -24.83 -38.04 -21.03
CA ARG A 131 -24.51 -39.46 -20.77
C ARG A 131 -25.71 -40.31 -20.33
N ARG A 132 -26.95 -39.83 -20.45
CA ARG A 132 -28.17 -40.53 -20.02
C ARG A 132 -29.18 -40.80 -21.13
N GLU A 133 -28.75 -40.97 -22.38
CA GLU A 133 -29.64 -41.48 -23.42
C GLU A 133 -29.22 -42.87 -23.91
N LYS A 134 -30.22 -43.77 -23.89
CA LYS A 134 -30.28 -45.15 -24.41
C LYS A 134 -29.80 -46.27 -23.48
N HIS A 135 -30.52 -46.50 -22.38
CA HIS A 135 -30.81 -47.87 -21.99
C HIS A 135 -32.12 -48.30 -22.66
N LYS A 136 -32.03 -49.14 -23.69
CA LYS A 136 -33.21 -49.86 -24.22
C LYS A 136 -33.55 -50.96 -23.21
N ILE A 137 -34.76 -50.91 -22.66
CA ILE A 137 -35.35 -52.04 -21.94
C ILE A 137 -35.74 -53.05 -23.02
N VAL A 138 -35.17 -54.26 -22.94
CA VAL A 138 -35.57 -55.40 -23.76
C VAL A 138 -36.39 -56.30 -22.84
N ASP A 139 -37.70 -56.35 -23.04
CA ASP A 139 -38.55 -57.37 -22.43
C ASP A 139 -38.31 -58.69 -23.16
N ILE A 140 -37.88 -59.70 -22.43
CA ILE A 140 -37.78 -61.08 -22.92
C ILE A 140 -39.02 -61.79 -22.42
N HIS A 141 -39.98 -62.06 -23.31
CA HIS A 141 -41.05 -63.03 -23.02
C HIS A 141 -40.49 -64.44 -23.24
N GLN A 142 -40.50 -65.26 -22.19
CA GLN A 142 -40.22 -66.69 -22.29
C GLN A 142 -41.54 -67.42 -22.61
N GLU A 143 -41.54 -68.18 -23.70
CA GLU A 143 -42.52 -69.25 -23.97
C GLU A 143 -42.10 -70.54 -23.28
#